data_AF-A0A1F9N8H4-F1
#
_entry.id   AF-A0A1F9N8H4-F1
#
_cell.length_a   1.000
_cell.length_b   1.000
_cell.length_c   1.000
_cell.angle_alpha   90.00
_cell.angle_beta   90.00
_cell.angle_gamma   90.00
#
_symmetry.space_group_name_H-M   'P 1'
#
loop_
_entity.id
_entity.type
_entity.pdbx_description
1 polymer ?
#
loop_
_entity_poly.entity_id
_entity_poly.type
_entity_poly.pdbx_seq_one_letter_code
_entity_poly.pdbx_strand_id
1 'polypeptide(L)'
;MNCKELAYMLADYVDGSMDPQLREELDAHLAKCEPCLAFTKTFQATCEETRKLREEIEYSIPLEVCKRLETFVRTAALKYPEKVREYREQIERDRREKVADLVRAATAGRLSSATALLMESHWAACAECREYFDAMRRTGAPRA
;
A
#
# COMPACT_ATOMS: atom_id res chain seq x y z
N MET A 1 -8.64 15.36 -20.82
CA MET A 1 -8.08 15.43 -19.46
C MET A 1 -8.60 16.69 -18.78
N ASN A 2 -9.39 16.53 -17.72
CA ASN A 2 -9.83 17.64 -16.87
C ASN A 2 -8.85 17.86 -15.71
N CYS A 3 -9.00 18.95 -14.96
CA CYS A 3 -8.10 19.28 -13.84
C CYS A 3 -8.06 18.19 -12.76
N LYS A 4 -9.17 17.48 -12.53
CA LYS A 4 -9.27 16.41 -11.52
C LYS A 4 -8.50 15.17 -11.95
N GLU A 5 -8.62 14.77 -13.22
CA GLU A 5 -7.88 13.65 -13.80
C GLU A 5 -6.36 13.91 -13.77
N LEU A 6 -5.94 15.12 -14.12
CA LEU A 6 -4.52 15.51 -14.04
C LEU A 6 -4.01 15.48 -12.60
N ALA A 7 -4.79 15.99 -11.64
CA ALA A 7 -4.39 16.00 -10.23
C ALA A 7 -4.24 14.59 -9.65
N TYR A 8 -5.13 13.65 -9.99
CA TYR A 8 -4.99 12.27 -9.55
C TYR A 8 -3.80 11.57 -10.19
N MET A 9 -3.63 11.73 -11.51
CA MET A 9 -2.48 11.15 -12.20
C MET A 9 -1.15 11.66 -11.62
N LEU A 10 -1.05 12.96 -11.32
CA LEU A 10 0.14 13.49 -10.65
C LEU A 10 0.26 13.05 -9.19
N ALA A 11 -0.84 12.83 -8.47
CA ALA A 11 -0.79 12.27 -7.12
C ALA A 11 -0.16 10.87 -7.12
N ASP A 12 -0.61 9.98 -8.02
CA ASP A 12 -0.06 8.64 -8.20
C ASP A 12 1.43 8.68 -8.59
N TYR A 13 1.81 9.67 -9.40
CA TYR A 13 3.20 9.89 -9.78
C TYR A 13 4.07 10.29 -8.56
N VAL A 14 3.56 11.17 -7.70
CA VAL A 14 4.27 11.69 -6.52
C VAL A 14 4.37 10.68 -5.39
N ASP A 15 3.32 9.89 -5.15
CA ASP A 15 3.31 8.88 -4.09
C ASP A 15 3.95 7.53 -4.51
N GLY A 16 4.29 7.40 -5.80
CA GLY A 16 4.97 6.22 -6.34
C GLY A 16 4.04 5.04 -6.61
N SER A 17 2.72 5.25 -6.57
CA SER A 17 1.71 4.22 -6.87
C SER A 17 1.36 4.13 -8.36
N MET A 18 1.83 5.07 -9.18
CA MET A 18 1.67 5.05 -10.64
C MET A 18 2.21 3.75 -11.26
N ASP A 19 1.45 3.22 -12.21
CA ASP A 19 1.88 2.08 -13.04
C ASP A 19 3.27 2.32 -13.66
N PRO A 20 4.21 1.34 -13.60
CA PRO A 20 5.59 1.55 -14.05
C PRO A 20 5.72 1.96 -15.52
N GLN A 21 4.87 1.45 -16.41
CA GLN A 21 4.93 1.77 -17.83
C GLN A 21 4.45 3.22 -18.06
N LEU A 22 3.34 3.60 -17.43
CA LEU A 22 2.83 4.97 -17.48
C LEU A 22 3.83 5.97 -16.88
N ARG A 23 4.51 5.57 -15.80
CA ARG A 23 5.55 6.39 -15.17
C ARG A 23 6.72 6.66 -16.11
N GLU A 24 7.19 5.65 -16.83
CA GLU A 24 8.28 5.81 -17.80
C GLU A 24 7.89 6.76 -18.95
N GLU A 25 6.67 6.65 -19.46
CA GLU A 25 6.14 7.55 -20.48
C GLU A 25 6.07 9.01 -19.99
N LEU A 26 5.60 9.21 -18.75
CA LEU A 26 5.53 10.53 -18.14
C LEU A 26 6.94 11.11 -17.89
N ASP A 27 7.87 10.32 -17.37
CA ASP A 27 9.27 10.72 -17.16
C ASP A 27 9.92 11.16 -18.48
N ALA A 28 9.69 10.43 -19.56
CA ALA A 28 10.17 10.78 -20.90
C ALA A 28 9.56 12.09 -21.43
N HIS A 29 8.30 12.39 -21.10
CA HIS A 29 7.65 13.66 -21.42
C HIS A 29 8.24 14.82 -20.61
N LEU A 30 8.37 14.66 -19.30
CA LEU A 30 8.91 15.68 -18.40
C LEU A 30 10.36 16.05 -18.76
N ALA A 31 11.15 15.10 -19.25
CA ALA A 31 12.51 15.35 -19.74
C ALA A 31 12.57 16.27 -20.98
N LYS A 32 11.47 16.38 -21.75
CA LYS A 32 11.39 17.12 -23.02
C LYS A 32 10.48 18.35 -22.96
N CYS A 33 9.75 18.56 -21.87
CA CYS A 33 8.76 19.62 -21.72
C CYS A 33 8.99 20.40 -20.42
N GLU A 34 9.73 21.50 -20.52
CA GLU A 34 10.07 22.37 -19.39
C GLU A 34 8.83 22.93 -18.64
N PRO A 35 7.74 23.34 -19.33
CA PRO A 35 6.51 23.76 -18.65
C PRO A 35 5.86 22.66 -17.79
N CYS A 36 5.80 21.44 -18.31
CA CYS A 36 5.22 20.31 -17.58
C CYS A 36 6.10 19.88 -16.40
N LEU A 37 7.43 19.96 -16.55
CA LEU A 37 8.37 19.74 -15.46
C LEU A 37 8.20 20.78 -14.35
N ALA A 38 8.09 22.07 -14.71
CA ALA A 38 7.88 23.15 -13.76
C ALA A 38 6.55 22.99 -12.98
N PHE A 39 5.48 22.61 -13.69
CA PHE A 39 4.18 22.33 -13.07
C PHE A 39 4.26 21.14 -12.11
N THR A 40 4.88 20.03 -12.53
CA THR A 40 5.03 18.82 -11.70
C THR A 40 5.84 19.08 -10.44
N LYS A 41 6.90 19.89 -10.53
CA LYS A 41 7.68 20.33 -9.36
C LYS A 41 6.86 21.17 -8.39
N THR A 42 6.06 22.10 -8.91
CA THR A 42 5.14 22.92 -8.08
C THR A 42 4.11 22.06 -7.37
N PHE A 43 3.55 21.07 -8.08
CA PHE A 43 2.60 20.12 -7.51
C PHE A 43 3.23 19.28 -6.40
N GLN A 44 4.43 18.73 -6.64
CA GLN A 44 5.22 17.99 -5.64
C GLN A 44 5.48 18.81 -4.37
N ALA A 45 5.97 20.04 -4.53
CA ALA A 45 6.21 20.94 -3.41
C ALA A 45 4.92 21.22 -2.62
N THR A 46 3.80 21.43 -3.32
CA THR A 46 2.49 21.64 -2.69
C THR A 46 2.06 20.42 -1.86
N CYS A 47 2.23 19.21 -2.39
CA CYS A 47 1.93 17.97 -1.67
C CYS A 47 2.82 17.81 -0.42
N GLU A 48 4.10 18.13 -0.53
CA GLU A 48 5.05 18.06 0.58
C GLU A 48 4.70 19.05 1.70
N GLU A 49 4.46 20.32 1.36
CA GLU A 49 4.09 21.33 2.36
C GLU A 49 2.75 21.02 3.01
N THR A 50 1.76 20.52 2.25
CA THR A 50 0.48 20.07 2.80
C THR A 50 0.66 18.89 3.77
N ARG A 51 1.63 18.00 3.51
CA ARG A 51 1.94 16.88 4.40
C ARG A 51 2.59 17.37 5.69
N LYS A 52 3.55 18.31 5.63
CA LYS A 52 4.16 18.92 6.82
C LYS A 52 3.11 19.61 7.70
N LEU A 53 2.24 20.41 7.09
CA LEU A 53 1.11 21.05 7.79
C LEU A 53 0.20 20.02 8.46
N ARG A 54 -0.03 18.86 7.83
CA ARG A 54 -0.81 17.77 8.43
C ARG A 54 -0.11 17.16 9.65
N GLU A 55 1.21 17.02 9.62
CA GLU A 55 1.99 16.48 10.75
C GLU A 55 1.96 17.42 11.97
N GLU A 56 1.92 18.74 11.72
CA GLU A 56 1.79 19.76 12.77
C GLU A 56 0.38 19.84 13.37
N ILE A 57 -0.64 19.43 12.63
CA ILE A 57 -2.01 19.39 13.12
C ILE A 57 -2.27 18.03 13.76
N GLU A 58 -2.38 17.99 15.08
CA GLU A 58 -2.88 16.81 15.80
C GLU A 58 -4.36 16.59 15.46
N TYR A 59 -4.62 15.87 14.37
CA TYR A 59 -5.94 15.39 14.00
C TYR A 59 -6.35 14.22 14.90
N SER A 60 -6.69 14.52 16.16
CA SER A 60 -7.44 13.57 16.98
C SER A 60 -8.90 13.59 16.53
N ILE A 61 -9.42 12.43 16.14
CA ILE A 61 -10.87 12.29 15.92
C ILE A 61 -11.52 12.57 17.28
N PRO A 62 -12.44 13.56 17.41
CA PRO A 62 -13.05 13.85 18.69
C PRO A 62 -13.68 12.59 19.26
N LEU A 63 -13.43 12.31 20.55
CA LEU A 63 -13.87 11.08 21.20
C LEU A 63 -15.38 10.83 21.04
N GLU A 64 -16.17 11.90 20.99
CA GLU A 64 -17.60 11.83 20.75
C GLU A 64 -17.95 11.24 19.38
N VAL A 65 -17.22 11.61 18.33
CA VAL A 65 -17.41 11.05 16.99
C VAL A 65 -17.05 9.56 16.99
N CYS A 66 -15.95 9.17 17.65
CA CYS A 66 -15.57 7.77 17.80
C CYS A 66 -16.69 6.96 18.49
N LYS A 67 -17.20 7.45 19.62
CA LYS A 67 -18.28 6.78 20.39
C LYS A 67 -19.57 6.64 19.58
N ARG A 68 -19.98 7.69 18.87
CA ARG A 68 -21.18 7.67 18.03
C ARG A 68 -21.03 6.69 16.87
N LEU A 69 -19.87 6.69 16.22
CA LEU A 69 -19.58 5.77 15.12
C LEU A 69 -19.56 4.32 15.61
N GLU A 70 -18.92 4.04 16.74
CA GLU A 70 -18.90 2.70 17.34
C GLU A 70 -20.32 2.22 17.66
N THR A 71 -21.14 3.08 18.28
CA THR A 71 -22.54 2.77 18.60
C THR A 71 -23.34 2.45 17.33
N PHE A 72 -23.18 3.27 16.30
CA PHE A 72 -23.82 3.06 15.00
C PHE A 72 -23.40 1.71 14.39
N VAL A 73 -22.09 1.42 14.32
CA VAL A 73 -21.58 0.18 13.73
C VAL A 73 -22.06 -1.05 14.51
N ARG A 74 -22.04 -1.01 15.85
CA ARG A 74 -22.57 -2.10 16.69
C ARG A 74 -24.05 -2.34 16.44
N THR A 75 -24.84 -1.27 16.35
CA THR A 75 -26.29 -1.36 16.09
C THR A 75 -26.56 -1.91 14.69
N ALA A 76 -25.83 -1.43 13.68
CA ALA A 76 -25.92 -1.93 12.32
C ALA A 76 -25.53 -3.42 12.23
N ALA A 77 -24.51 -3.84 12.98
CA ALA A 77 -24.07 -5.22 13.02
C ALA A 77 -25.14 -6.17 13.59
N LEU A 78 -25.90 -5.73 14.59
CA LEU A 78 -27.05 -6.49 15.12
C LEU A 78 -28.20 -6.56 14.10
N LYS A 79 -28.42 -5.50 13.32
CA LYS A 79 -29.47 -5.46 12.30
C LYS A 79 -29.16 -6.32 11.07
N TYR A 80 -27.88 -6.47 10.72
CA TYR A 80 -27.45 -7.17 9.51
C TYR A 80 -26.35 -8.22 9.81
N PRO A 81 -26.65 -9.27 10.60
CA PRO A 81 -25.64 -10.23 11.04
C PRO A 81 -24.98 -10.99 9.89
N GLU A 82 -25.76 -11.35 8.85
CA GLU A 82 -25.22 -12.05 7.68
C GLU A 82 -24.27 -11.18 6.85
N LYS A 83 -24.56 -9.88 6.71
CA LYS A 83 -23.65 -8.95 6.02
C LYS A 83 -22.34 -8.78 6.78
N VAL A 84 -22.37 -8.77 8.11
CA VAL A 84 -21.15 -8.75 8.92
C VAL A 84 -20.36 -10.04 8.77
N ARG A 85 -21.03 -11.20 8.70
CA ARG A 85 -20.38 -12.49 8.45
C ARG A 85 -19.71 -12.53 7.09
N GLU A 86 -20.44 -12.18 6.03
CA GLU A 86 -19.93 -12.08 4.65
C GLU A 86 -18.70 -11.17 4.60
N TYR A 87 -18.77 -9.98 5.21
CA TYR A 87 -17.65 -9.04 5.25
C TYR A 87 -16.43 -9.64 5.97
N ARG A 88 -16.63 -10.28 7.13
CA ARG A 88 -15.53 -10.92 7.89
C ARG A 88 -14.88 -12.06 7.10
N GLU A 89 -15.68 -12.90 6.47
CA GLU A 89 -15.19 -14.00 5.62
C GLU A 89 -14.40 -13.46 4.43
N GLN A 90 -14.86 -12.38 3.81
CA GLN A 90 -14.13 -11.71 2.74
C GLN A 90 -12.78 -11.16 3.23
N ILE A 91 -12.75 -10.45 4.35
CA ILE A 91 -11.52 -9.90 4.91
C ILE A 91 -10.51 -11.01 5.24
N GLU A 92 -10.96 -12.12 5.83
CA GLU A 92 -10.10 -13.27 6.11
C GLU A 92 -9.58 -13.92 4.83
N ARG A 93 -10.41 -14.03 3.78
CA ARG A 93 -9.99 -14.52 2.47
C ARG A 93 -8.93 -13.62 1.85
N ASP A 94 -9.18 -12.31 1.78
CA ASP A 94 -8.25 -11.33 1.22
C ASP A 94 -6.92 -11.31 1.98
N ARG A 95 -6.97 -11.42 3.31
CA ARG A 95 -5.77 -11.51 4.15
C ARG A 95 -4.98 -12.78 3.83
N ARG A 96 -5.63 -13.93 3.74
CA ARG A 96 -4.98 -15.21 3.39
C ARG A 96 -4.36 -15.15 2.00
N GLU A 97 -5.05 -14.58 1.04
CA GLU A 97 -4.56 -14.41 -0.33
C GLU A 97 -3.32 -13.51 -0.37
N LYS A 98 -3.38 -12.33 0.26
CA LYS A 98 -2.21 -11.43 0.37
C LYS A 98 -1.01 -12.09 1.04
N VAL A 99 -1.23 -12.84 2.13
CA VAL A 99 -0.15 -13.59 2.79
C VAL A 99 0.41 -14.66 1.87
N ALA A 100 -0.44 -15.40 1.15
CA ALA A 100 0.00 -16.42 0.21
C ALA A 100 0.83 -15.81 -0.95
N ASP A 101 0.43 -14.65 -1.49
CA ASP A 101 1.21 -13.91 -2.48
C ASP A 101 2.57 -13.47 -1.96
N LEU A 102 2.62 -12.91 -0.74
CA LEU A 102 3.87 -12.52 -0.10
C LEU A 102 4.79 -13.74 0.10
N VAL A 103 4.26 -14.87 0.55
CA VAL A 103 5.04 -16.11 0.72
C VAL A 103 5.57 -16.61 -0.62
N ARG A 104 4.75 -16.59 -1.68
CA ARG A 104 5.18 -16.94 -3.04
C ARG A 104 6.29 -16.00 -3.54
N ALA A 105 6.13 -14.70 -3.36
CA ALA A 105 7.11 -13.69 -3.76
C ALA A 105 8.43 -13.85 -2.99
N ALA A 106 8.37 -14.08 -1.67
CA ALA A 106 9.52 -14.35 -0.83
C ALA A 106 10.27 -15.61 -1.27
N THR A 107 9.54 -16.69 -1.56
CA THR A 107 10.12 -17.96 -2.02
C THR A 107 10.76 -17.81 -3.41
N ALA A 108 10.17 -17.00 -4.29
CA ALA A 108 10.71 -16.74 -5.62
C ALA A 108 11.82 -15.67 -5.65
N GLY A 109 12.17 -15.04 -4.53
CA GLY A 109 13.14 -13.93 -4.48
C GLY A 109 12.66 -12.66 -5.20
N ARG A 110 11.34 -12.45 -5.31
CA ARG A 110 10.71 -11.32 -6.04
C ARG A 110 9.99 -10.34 -5.12
N LEU A 111 10.42 -10.20 -3.87
CA LEU A 111 9.86 -9.20 -2.96
C LEU A 111 10.25 -7.79 -3.41
N SER A 112 9.39 -6.80 -3.11
CA SER A 112 9.77 -5.39 -3.26
C SER A 112 10.95 -5.06 -2.34
N SER A 113 11.76 -4.06 -2.72
CA SER A 113 12.99 -3.70 -1.99
C SER A 113 12.76 -3.45 -0.50
N ALA A 114 11.69 -2.72 -0.15
CA ALA A 114 11.34 -2.46 1.25
C ALA A 114 10.90 -3.73 2.00
N THR A 115 10.12 -4.61 1.36
CA THR A 115 9.63 -5.84 1.99
C THR A 115 10.74 -6.87 2.17
N ALA A 116 11.67 -6.96 1.21
CA ALA A 116 12.84 -7.83 1.28
C ALA A 116 13.71 -7.48 2.50
N LEU A 117 14.05 -6.20 2.69
CA LEU A 117 14.85 -5.74 3.83
C LEU A 117 14.21 -6.06 5.18
N LEU A 118 12.89 -5.84 5.30
CA LEU A 118 12.15 -6.17 6.52
C LEU A 118 12.20 -7.69 6.80
N MET A 119 12.07 -8.51 5.75
CA MET A 119 12.10 -9.95 5.89
C MET A 119 13.49 -10.48 6.22
N GLU A 120 14.54 -9.92 5.62
CA GLU A 120 15.93 -10.24 5.92
C GLU A 120 16.28 -9.92 7.38
N SER A 121 15.89 -8.73 7.85
CA SER A 121 16.05 -8.32 9.25
C SER A 121 15.32 -9.28 10.20
N HIS A 122 14.09 -9.68 9.86
CA HIS A 122 13.33 -10.64 10.64
C HIS A 122 13.97 -12.05 10.63
N TRP A 123 14.42 -12.55 9.48
CA TRP A 123 15.08 -13.86 9.37
C TRP A 123 16.42 -13.92 10.10
N ALA A 124 17.11 -12.79 10.26
CA ALA A 124 18.29 -12.70 11.11
C ALA A 124 17.96 -12.89 12.60
N ALA A 125 16.75 -12.49 13.02
CA ALA A 125 16.29 -12.55 14.41
C ALA A 125 15.41 -13.77 14.75
N CYS A 126 14.86 -14.49 13.76
CA CYS A 126 13.94 -15.61 13.96
C CYS A 126 14.37 -16.86 13.16
N ALA A 127 14.96 -17.84 13.85
CA ALA A 127 15.45 -19.09 13.26
C ALA A 127 14.32 -19.95 12.65
N GLU A 128 13.16 -20.03 13.31
CA GLU A 128 12.02 -20.82 12.83
C GLU A 128 11.51 -20.32 11.48
N CYS A 129 11.31 -19.00 11.34
CA CYS A 129 10.89 -18.39 10.08
C CYS A 129 11.95 -18.58 8.99
N ARG A 130 13.23 -18.45 9.33
CA ARG A 130 14.34 -18.67 8.39
C ARG A 130 14.32 -20.10 7.84
N GLU A 131 14.23 -21.09 8.72
CA GLU A 131 14.17 -22.51 8.35
C GLU A 131 12.95 -22.84 7.49
N TYR A 132 11.77 -22.30 7.84
CA TYR A 132 10.55 -22.45 7.06
C TYR A 132 10.72 -21.94 5.62
N PHE A 133 11.21 -20.71 5.43
CA PHE A 133 11.39 -20.14 4.09
C PHE A 133 12.55 -20.78 3.32
N ASP A 134 13.61 -21.23 3.99
CA ASP A 134 14.70 -22.00 3.36
C ASP A 134 14.19 -23.37 2.87
N ALA A 135 13.34 -24.06 3.66
CA ALA A 135 12.69 -25.29 3.25
C ALA A 135 11.77 -25.08 2.04
N MET A 136 10.94 -24.03 2.05
CA MET A 136 10.04 -23.69 0.95
C MET A 136 10.79 -23.37 -0.35
N ARG A 137 11.93 -22.65 -0.27
CA ARG A 137 12.81 -22.37 -1.42
C ARG A 137 13.41 -23.65 -2.01
N ARG A 138 13.81 -24.59 -1.15
CA ARG A 138 14.34 -25.90 -1.59
C ARG A 138 13.28 -26.76 -2.29
N THR A 139 12.01 -26.69 -1.87
CA THR A 139 10.91 -27.44 -2.50
C THR A 139 10.38 -26.80 -3.79
N GLY A 140 10.56 -25.49 -3.96
CA GLY A 140 10.14 -24.73 -5.14
C GLY A 140 11.17 -24.65 -6.27
N ALA A 141 12.41 -25.10 -6.04
CA ALA A 141 13.41 -25.23 -7.09
C ALA A 141 13.08 -26.46 -7.97
N PRO A 142 12.93 -26.32 -9.29
CA PRO A 142 12.87 -27.50 -10.15
C PRO A 142 14.16 -28.29 -9.94
N ARG A 143 14.02 -29.58 -9.60
CA ARG A 143 15.16 -30.52 -9.64
C ARG A 143 15.76 -30.43 -11.04
N ALA A 144 16.99 -29.94 -11.13
CA ALA A 144 17.82 -30.00 -12.32
C ALA A 144 18.03 -31.47 -12.74
#